data_AF-A0A127T053-F1
#
_entry.id   AF-A0A127T053-F1
#
_cell.length_a   1.000
_cell.length_b   1.000
_cell.length_c   1.000
_cell.angle_alpha   90.00
_cell.angle_beta   90.00
_cell.angle_gamma   90.00
#
_symmetry.space_group_name_H-M   'P 1'
#
loop_
_entity.id
_entity.type
_entity.pdbx_description
1 polymer ?
#
loop_
_entity_poly.entity_id
_entity_poly.type
_entity_poly.pdbx_seq_one_letter_code
_entity_poly.pdbx_strand_id
1 'polypeptide(L)'
;MNIITPDKSIDPVFLATVLSSGRVQKELSSKAQGKAVVHLHNSDIREVTVMFPSLEEQSKINGVFDQLDETITLHQQKLDDLKNLKSGLLQKMFPQKGEKVPQVRFPGFTGDWEQRKLSEMAEFSKGSGYSKADIQDEGTPIILYGRLYTNYQAKISSVDTFADQKPKSVLSKGNEVIVPASGETPEEISRASAVLKDGIILGGDLNIITPDKS
;
A
#
# COMPACT_ATOMS: atom_id res chain seq x y z
N MET A 1 20.49 -32.08 -1.53
CA MET A 1 21.17 -30.78 -1.69
C MET A 1 22.07 -30.90 -2.91
N ASN A 2 22.00 -29.94 -3.84
CA ASN A 2 22.84 -29.90 -5.04
C ASN A 2 23.94 -28.86 -4.81
N ILE A 3 25.19 -29.19 -5.12
CA ILE A 3 26.35 -28.30 -4.96
C ILE A 3 27.01 -28.19 -6.34
N ILE A 4 27.24 -26.95 -6.78
CA ILE A 4 27.88 -26.64 -8.07
C ILE A 4 29.13 -25.81 -7.77
N THR A 5 30.26 -26.16 -8.38
CA THR A 5 31.49 -25.39 -8.31
C THR A 5 31.85 -24.94 -9.72
N PRO A 6 31.81 -23.62 -10.02
CA PRO A 6 32.11 -23.12 -11.35
C PRO A 6 33.60 -23.30 -11.70
N ASP A 7 33.89 -23.34 -13.00
CA ASP A 7 35.25 -23.19 -13.50
C ASP A 7 35.80 -21.78 -13.22
N LYS A 8 37.13 -21.60 -13.25
CA LYS A 8 37.79 -20.32 -13.02
C LYS A 8 37.37 -19.20 -13.99
N SER A 9 36.83 -19.55 -15.15
CA SER A 9 36.31 -18.61 -16.15
C SER A 9 34.91 -18.05 -15.83
N ILE A 10 34.28 -18.51 -14.73
CA ILE A 10 32.92 -18.11 -14.35
C ILE A 10 32.92 -17.64 -12.89
N ASP A 11 32.44 -16.43 -12.69
CA ASP A 11 32.19 -15.89 -11.36
C ASP A 11 30.99 -16.63 -10.70
N PRO A 12 31.13 -17.12 -9.45
CA PRO A 12 30.06 -17.85 -8.77
C PRO A 12 28.78 -17.04 -8.56
N VAL A 13 28.89 -15.74 -8.29
CA VAL A 13 27.73 -14.85 -8.11
C VAL A 13 27.04 -14.65 -9.45
N PHE A 14 27.79 -14.45 -10.52
CA PHE A 14 27.25 -14.36 -11.87
C PHE A 14 26.49 -15.63 -12.26
N LEU A 15 27.08 -16.81 -12.02
CA LEU A 15 26.43 -18.09 -12.29
C LEU A 15 25.12 -18.24 -11.49
N ALA A 16 25.13 -17.89 -10.21
CA ALA A 16 23.92 -17.91 -9.39
C ALA A 16 22.83 -16.99 -9.96
N THR A 17 23.19 -15.76 -10.33
CA THR A 17 22.27 -14.80 -10.95
C THR A 17 21.67 -15.32 -12.25
N VAL A 18 22.47 -15.97 -13.10
CA VAL A 18 22.00 -16.57 -14.36
C VAL A 18 21.05 -17.73 -14.10
N LEU A 19 21.40 -18.66 -13.20
CA LEU A 19 20.54 -19.81 -12.85
C LEU A 19 19.21 -19.37 -12.23
N SER A 20 19.22 -18.25 -11.49
CA SER A 20 18.06 -17.70 -10.80
C SER A 20 17.26 -16.69 -11.61
N SER A 21 17.56 -16.46 -12.89
CA SER A 21 16.82 -15.49 -13.71
C SER A 21 16.53 -15.93 -15.14
N GLY A 22 15.59 -15.22 -15.77
CA GLY A 22 15.34 -15.28 -17.20
C GLY A 22 14.98 -16.66 -17.74
N ARG A 23 15.62 -17.06 -18.84
CA ARG A 23 15.35 -18.32 -19.55
C ARG A 23 15.82 -19.54 -18.76
N VAL A 24 16.98 -19.44 -18.13
CA VAL A 24 17.64 -20.55 -17.43
C VAL A 24 16.83 -20.96 -16.20
N GLN A 25 16.34 -19.99 -15.42
CA GLN A 25 15.43 -20.26 -14.31
C GLN A 25 14.13 -20.93 -14.77
N LYS A 26 13.55 -20.48 -15.91
CA LYS A 26 12.32 -21.08 -16.47
C LYS A 26 12.55 -22.51 -16.92
N GLU A 27 13.69 -22.79 -17.56
CA GLU A 27 14.09 -24.13 -17.97
C GLU A 27 14.23 -25.05 -16.76
N LEU A 28 14.96 -24.63 -15.72
CA LEU A 28 15.09 -25.35 -14.46
C LEU A 28 13.72 -25.58 -13.79
N SER A 29 12.87 -24.56 -13.78
CA SER A 29 11.53 -24.64 -13.19
C SER A 29 10.64 -25.66 -13.93
N SER A 30 10.78 -25.77 -15.25
CA SER A 30 10.03 -26.75 -16.06
C SER A 30 10.50 -28.20 -15.88
N LYS A 31 11.78 -28.38 -15.55
CA LYS A 31 12.38 -29.70 -15.25
C LYS A 31 12.12 -30.13 -13.81
N ALA A 32 11.67 -29.23 -12.95
CA ALA A 32 11.41 -29.52 -11.55
C ALA A 32 10.09 -30.34 -11.42
N GLN A 33 10.15 -31.53 -10.84
CA GLN A 33 9.05 -32.52 -10.83
C GLN A 33 8.42 -32.69 -9.44
N GLY A 34 7.10 -32.89 -9.38
CA GLY A 34 6.36 -33.28 -8.17
C GLY A 34 5.07 -32.47 -7.95
N LYS A 35 4.05 -33.07 -7.31
CA LYS A 35 2.75 -32.43 -7.03
C LYS A 35 2.69 -31.65 -5.71
N ALA A 36 3.30 -32.17 -4.65
CA ALA A 36 3.29 -31.55 -3.31
C ALA A 36 4.67 -31.03 -2.88
N VAL A 37 5.75 -31.66 -3.34
CA VAL A 37 7.13 -31.20 -3.18
C VAL A 37 7.80 -31.31 -4.54
N VAL A 38 8.35 -30.19 -5.01
CA VAL A 38 9.02 -30.11 -6.30
C VAL A 38 10.50 -30.40 -6.10
N HIS A 39 11.04 -31.36 -6.86
CA HIS A 39 12.44 -31.76 -6.81
C HIS A 39 13.16 -31.42 -8.12
N LEU A 40 14.39 -30.94 -8.00
CA LEU A 40 15.30 -30.69 -9.11
C LEU A 40 16.53 -31.57 -8.93
N HIS A 41 16.77 -32.51 -9.84
CA HIS A 41 17.88 -33.44 -9.75
C HIS A 41 19.16 -32.83 -10.35
N ASN A 42 20.33 -33.33 -9.91
CA ASN A 42 21.61 -32.91 -10.49
C ASN A 42 21.71 -33.26 -11.99
N SER A 43 20.99 -34.27 -12.48
CA SER A 43 20.89 -34.56 -13.92
C SER A 43 20.25 -33.39 -14.67
N ASP A 44 19.17 -32.83 -14.13
CA ASP A 44 18.39 -31.76 -14.76
C ASP A 44 19.22 -30.48 -14.86
N ILE A 45 19.99 -30.17 -13.81
CA ILE A 45 20.88 -28.99 -13.77
C ILE A 45 22.03 -29.13 -14.78
N ARG A 46 22.57 -30.34 -14.97
CA ARG A 46 23.69 -30.59 -15.90
C ARG A 46 23.32 -30.38 -17.36
N GLU A 47 22.05 -30.52 -17.70
CA GLU A 47 21.57 -30.35 -19.08
C GLU A 47 21.34 -28.89 -19.45
N VAL A 48 21.31 -27.98 -18.47
CA VAL A 48 21.03 -26.58 -18.74
C VAL A 48 22.22 -25.90 -19.38
N THR A 49 21.95 -25.23 -20.50
CA THR A 49 22.96 -24.46 -21.22
C THR A 49 22.95 -23.01 -20.74
N VAL A 50 24.10 -22.50 -20.30
CA VAL A 50 24.29 -21.12 -19.87
C VAL A 50 25.24 -20.40 -20.83
N MET A 51 24.96 -19.12 -21.09
CA MET A 51 25.86 -18.23 -21.81
C MET A 51 26.50 -17.29 -20.79
N PHE A 52 27.80 -17.05 -20.90
CA PHE A 52 28.52 -16.14 -20.03
C PHE A 52 29.56 -15.33 -20.82
N PRO A 53 29.74 -14.05 -20.49
CA PRO A 53 30.73 -13.18 -21.14
C PRO A 53 32.12 -13.35 -20.51
N SER A 54 33.06 -12.47 -20.86
CA SER A 54 34.37 -12.41 -20.20
C SER A 54 34.25 -12.17 -18.69
N LEU A 55 35.22 -12.62 -17.90
CA LEU A 55 35.25 -12.41 -16.44
C LEU A 55 35.16 -10.93 -16.05
N GLU A 56 35.78 -10.04 -16.83
CA GLU A 56 35.72 -8.59 -16.58
C GLU A 56 34.28 -8.06 -16.72
N GLU A 57 33.56 -8.52 -17.74
CA GLU A 57 32.17 -8.14 -17.95
C GLU A 57 31.25 -8.75 -16.88
N GLN A 58 31.47 -10.01 -16.49
CA GLN A 58 30.76 -10.63 -15.37
C GLN A 58 30.92 -9.81 -14.08
N SER A 59 32.14 -9.36 -13.76
CA SER A 59 32.41 -8.51 -12.60
C SER A 59 31.71 -7.15 -12.69
N LYS A 60 31.68 -6.52 -13.87
CA LYS A 60 30.93 -5.26 -14.08
C LYS A 60 29.43 -5.45 -13.90
N ILE A 61 28.88 -6.54 -14.45
CA ILE A 61 27.46 -6.88 -14.32
C ILE A 61 27.09 -7.08 -12.84
N ASN A 62 27.87 -7.89 -12.12
CA ASN A 62 27.65 -8.10 -10.69
C ASN A 62 27.73 -6.78 -9.92
N GLY A 63 28.74 -5.95 -10.19
CA GLY A 63 28.89 -4.66 -9.52
C GLY A 63 27.71 -3.71 -9.72
N VAL A 64 27.03 -3.76 -10.87
CA VAL A 64 25.78 -2.99 -11.08
C VAL A 64 24.66 -3.53 -10.19
N PHE A 65 24.48 -4.85 -10.11
CA PHE A 65 23.45 -5.45 -9.27
C PHE A 65 23.71 -5.25 -7.77
N ASP A 66 24.97 -5.34 -7.34
CA ASP A 66 25.36 -5.03 -5.96
C ASP A 66 24.99 -3.58 -5.59
N GLN A 67 25.24 -2.62 -6.50
CA GLN A 67 24.85 -1.21 -6.29
C GLN A 67 23.32 -1.03 -6.23
N LEU A 68 22.57 -1.77 -7.04
CA LEU A 68 21.11 -1.74 -7.02
C LEU A 68 20.57 -2.31 -5.71
N ASP A 69 21.12 -3.44 -5.24
CA ASP A 69 20.72 -4.07 -3.98
C ASP A 69 21.06 -3.20 -2.77
N GLU A 70 22.23 -2.56 -2.75
CA GLU A 70 22.59 -1.56 -1.74
C GLU A 70 21.61 -0.38 -1.77
N THR A 71 21.29 0.14 -2.96
CA THR A 71 20.34 1.24 -3.12
C THR A 71 18.95 0.86 -2.61
N ILE A 72 18.46 -0.34 -2.95
CA ILE A 72 17.17 -0.86 -2.46
C ILE A 72 17.19 -0.94 -0.93
N THR A 73 18.27 -1.48 -0.35
CA THR A 73 18.44 -1.61 1.10
C THR A 73 18.39 -0.24 1.80
N LEU A 74 19.12 0.75 1.29
CA LEU A 74 19.12 2.11 1.83
C LEU A 74 17.73 2.77 1.73
N HIS A 75 17.00 2.56 0.64
CA HIS A 75 15.65 3.10 0.47
C HIS A 75 14.62 2.42 1.38
N GLN A 76 14.76 1.10 1.61
CA GLN A 76 13.92 0.37 2.55
C GLN A 76 14.14 0.87 3.98
N GLN A 77 15.39 1.07 4.39
CA GLN A 77 15.71 1.67 5.69
C GLN A 77 15.12 3.08 5.83
N LYS A 78 15.30 3.94 4.82
CA LYS A 78 14.73 5.29 4.80
C LYS A 78 13.20 5.28 4.88
N LEU A 79 12.54 4.33 4.20
CA LEU A 79 11.09 4.16 4.28
C LEU A 79 10.65 3.83 5.70
N ASP A 80 11.37 2.95 6.38
CA ASP A 80 11.05 2.54 7.75
C ASP A 80 11.32 3.66 8.76
N ASP A 81 12.40 4.43 8.58
CA ASP A 81 12.66 5.65 9.35
C ASP A 81 11.55 6.69 9.18
N LEU A 82 11.06 6.90 7.95
CA LEU A 82 9.96 7.81 7.68
C LEU A 82 8.63 7.34 8.30
N LYS A 83 8.35 6.03 8.30
CA LYS A 83 7.19 5.46 8.99
C LYS A 83 7.29 5.68 10.50
N ASN A 84 8.47 5.46 11.08
CA ASN A 84 8.73 5.67 12.51
C ASN A 84 8.60 7.15 12.88
N LEU A 85 9.17 8.05 12.09
CA LEU A 85 9.04 9.49 12.28
C LEU A 85 7.58 9.93 12.18
N LYS A 86 6.84 9.47 11.17
CA LYS A 86 5.40 9.76 11.03
C LYS A 86 4.62 9.31 12.25
N SER A 87 4.85 8.08 12.73
CA SER A 87 4.20 7.54 13.92
C SER A 87 4.53 8.37 15.17
N GLY A 88 5.81 8.68 15.40
CA GLY A 88 6.26 9.48 16.53
C GLY A 88 5.70 10.91 16.49
N LEU A 89 5.61 11.52 15.31
CA LEU A 89 4.97 12.82 15.13
C LEU A 89 3.48 12.75 15.44
N LEU A 90 2.74 11.76 14.92
CA LEU A 90 1.32 11.60 15.25
C LEU A 90 1.11 11.45 16.76
N GLN A 91 1.95 10.69 17.46
CA GLN A 91 1.83 10.54 18.92
C GLN A 91 2.09 11.85 19.68
N LYS A 92 3.00 12.70 19.17
CA LYS A 92 3.45 13.91 19.86
C LYS A 92 2.73 15.19 19.42
N MET A 93 2.13 15.21 18.24
CA MET A 93 1.47 16.38 17.64
C MET A 93 -0.01 16.51 18.00
N PHE A 94 -0.60 15.51 18.67
CA PHE A 94 -1.93 15.59 19.26
C PHE A 94 -1.82 15.53 20.80
N PRO A 95 -2.63 16.31 21.54
CA PRO A 95 -2.64 16.26 23.01
C PRO A 95 -2.91 14.84 23.53
N GLN A 96 -2.18 14.45 24.57
CA GLN A 96 -2.44 13.19 25.27
C GLN A 96 -3.66 13.33 26.19
N LYS A 97 -4.17 12.21 26.69
CA LYS A 97 -5.35 12.20 27.58
C LYS A 97 -5.09 13.08 28.80
N GLY A 98 -5.92 14.12 28.96
CA GLY A 98 -5.83 15.09 30.06
C GLY A 98 -5.03 16.35 29.73
N GLU A 99 -4.29 16.35 28.63
CA GLU A 99 -3.52 17.50 28.16
C GLU A 99 -4.33 18.33 27.15
N LYS A 100 -4.06 19.64 27.11
CA LYS A 100 -4.66 20.57 26.14
C LYS A 100 -3.67 21.07 25.10
N VAL A 101 -2.39 20.72 25.23
CA VAL A 101 -1.32 21.15 24.33
C VAL A 101 -0.53 19.91 23.91
N PRO A 102 -0.19 19.75 22.61
CA PRO A 102 0.65 18.66 22.16
C PRO A 102 2.12 18.88 22.57
N GLN A 103 2.89 17.79 22.65
CA GLN A 103 4.33 17.86 22.98
C GLN A 103 5.15 18.53 21.86
N VAL A 104 4.70 18.36 20.61
CA VAL A 104 5.32 18.97 19.43
C VAL A 104 4.28 19.79 18.69
N ARG A 105 4.60 21.05 18.40
CA ARG A 105 3.75 21.97 17.65
C ARG A 105 4.60 22.92 16.82
N PHE A 106 4.00 23.50 15.79
CA PHE A 106 4.65 24.55 15.02
C PHE A 106 4.88 25.81 15.88
N PRO A 107 5.99 26.53 15.66
CA PRO A 107 6.22 27.83 16.30
C PRO A 107 5.06 28.81 16.04
N GLY A 108 4.72 29.62 17.04
CA GLY A 108 3.63 30.60 16.98
C GLY A 108 2.25 30.10 17.45
N PHE A 109 2.08 28.78 17.68
CA PHE A 109 0.85 28.23 18.24
C PHE A 109 1.00 27.92 19.72
N THR A 110 0.58 28.82 20.60
CA THR A 110 0.80 28.72 22.05
C THR A 110 -0.45 28.48 22.88
N GLY A 111 -1.65 28.68 22.31
CA GLY A 111 -2.92 28.52 23.04
C GLY A 111 -3.33 27.06 23.23
N ASP A 112 -4.09 26.82 24.30
CA ASP A 112 -4.74 25.53 24.58
C ASP A 112 -5.66 25.09 23.44
N TRP A 113 -5.78 23.78 23.24
CA TRP A 113 -6.81 23.21 22.38
C TRP A 113 -8.12 23.15 23.15
N GLU A 114 -9.21 23.46 22.45
CA GLU A 114 -10.56 23.33 22.99
C GLU A 114 -11.09 21.91 22.76
N GLN A 115 -11.77 21.37 23.77
CA GLN A 115 -12.52 20.13 23.64
C GLN A 115 -13.99 20.44 23.40
N ARG A 116 -14.55 19.95 22.28
CA ARG A 116 -15.97 20.09 21.92
C ARG A 116 -16.54 18.74 21.50
N LYS A 117 -17.86 18.56 21.61
CA LYS A 117 -18.49 17.34 21.08
C LYS A 117 -18.56 17.45 19.57
N LEU A 118 -18.29 16.35 18.85
CA LEU A 118 -18.37 16.35 17.39
C LEU A 118 -19.79 16.67 16.89
N SER A 119 -20.83 16.29 17.66
CA SER A 119 -22.23 16.64 17.39
C SER A 119 -22.56 18.14 17.48
N GLU A 120 -21.66 18.95 18.02
CA GLU A 120 -21.80 20.42 18.09
C GLU A 120 -21.09 21.12 16.93
N MET A 121 -20.38 20.37 16.07
CA MET A 121 -19.50 20.89 15.03
C MET A 121 -19.77 20.31 13.63
N ALA A 122 -20.63 19.29 13.55
CA ALA A 122 -20.88 18.56 12.32
C ALA A 122 -22.24 17.86 12.32
N GLU A 123 -22.81 17.76 11.13
CA GLU A 123 -23.98 16.94 10.84
C GLU A 123 -23.58 15.50 10.47
N PHE A 124 -24.45 14.55 10.82
CA PHE A 124 -24.21 13.13 10.58
C PHE A 124 -25.28 12.56 9.65
N SER A 125 -24.85 11.85 8.63
CA SER A 125 -25.73 11.14 7.70
C SER A 125 -25.14 9.78 7.31
N LYS A 126 -25.90 9.04 6.51
CA LYS A 126 -25.49 7.74 5.97
C LYS A 126 -25.40 7.83 4.47
N GLY A 127 -24.47 7.08 3.88
CA GLY A 127 -24.41 6.93 2.44
C GLY A 127 -25.56 6.06 1.91
N SER A 128 -25.49 5.78 0.61
CA SER A 128 -26.58 5.16 -0.16
C SER A 128 -26.29 3.71 -0.56
N GLY A 129 -27.32 2.87 -0.61
CA GLY A 129 -27.20 1.42 -0.87
C GLY A 129 -26.57 1.09 -2.22
N TYR A 130 -25.26 0.84 -2.20
CA TYR A 130 -24.46 0.36 -3.31
C TYR A 130 -23.66 -0.86 -2.87
N SER A 131 -23.55 -1.83 -3.76
CA SER A 131 -22.85 -3.08 -3.58
C SER A 131 -21.68 -3.19 -4.56
N LYS A 132 -20.83 -4.20 -4.38
CA LYS A 132 -19.76 -4.49 -5.36
C LYS A 132 -20.28 -4.81 -6.76
N ALA A 133 -21.52 -5.30 -6.87
CA ALA A 133 -22.15 -5.61 -8.15
C ALA A 133 -22.55 -4.36 -8.95
N ASP A 134 -22.58 -3.19 -8.30
CA ASP A 134 -22.88 -1.91 -8.94
C ASP A 134 -21.63 -1.20 -9.49
N ILE A 135 -20.42 -1.77 -9.26
CA ILE A 135 -19.16 -1.19 -9.74
C ILE A 135 -18.99 -1.52 -11.21
N GLN A 136 -18.56 -0.53 -11.98
CA GLN A 136 -18.30 -0.62 -13.42
C GLN A 136 -17.07 0.23 -13.80
N ASP A 137 -16.66 0.12 -15.06
CA ASP A 137 -15.43 0.74 -15.57
C ASP A 137 -15.57 2.25 -15.84
N GLU A 138 -16.81 2.78 -15.97
CA GLU A 138 -17.10 4.18 -16.28
C GLU A 138 -18.32 4.72 -15.52
N GLY A 139 -18.51 6.05 -15.51
CA GLY A 139 -19.68 6.67 -14.86
C GLY A 139 -19.31 7.60 -13.72
N THR A 140 -20.11 7.63 -12.66
CA THR A 140 -19.90 8.55 -11.54
C THR A 140 -18.96 7.92 -10.52
N PRO A 141 -17.90 8.60 -10.05
CA PRO A 141 -16.98 8.03 -9.07
C PRO A 141 -17.71 7.66 -7.77
N ILE A 142 -17.38 6.50 -7.20
CA ILE A 142 -18.03 5.97 -6.00
C ILE A 142 -17.02 5.51 -4.95
N ILE A 143 -17.29 5.81 -3.68
CA ILE A 143 -16.56 5.26 -2.54
C ILE A 143 -17.47 4.28 -1.80
N LEU A 144 -17.07 3.01 -1.77
CA LEU A 144 -17.62 2.00 -0.87
C LEU A 144 -16.71 1.85 0.35
N TYR A 145 -17.28 1.42 1.48
CA TYR A 145 -16.53 1.09 2.70
C TYR A 145 -15.36 0.14 2.42
N GLY A 146 -15.57 -0.75 1.44
CA GLY A 146 -14.59 -1.61 0.78
C GLY A 146 -13.20 -1.01 0.59
N ARG A 147 -13.19 0.20 0.04
CA ARG A 147 -11.98 0.89 -0.37
C ARG A 147 -11.19 1.44 0.81
N LEU A 148 -11.86 1.70 1.94
CA LEU A 148 -11.26 2.33 3.11
C LEU A 148 -10.31 1.38 3.87
N TYR A 149 -10.41 0.07 3.64
CA TYR A 149 -9.44 -0.90 4.15
C TYR A 149 -8.32 -1.24 3.16
N THR A 150 -8.62 -1.38 1.86
CA THR A 150 -7.61 -1.74 0.85
C THR A 150 -6.66 -0.60 0.50
N ASN A 151 -7.20 0.60 0.28
CA ASN A 151 -6.47 1.77 -0.18
C ASN A 151 -6.66 2.95 0.78
N TYR A 152 -6.46 2.70 2.07
CA TYR A 152 -6.69 3.70 3.11
C TYR A 152 -5.87 4.96 2.91
N GLN A 153 -6.57 6.09 2.87
CA GLN A 153 -5.97 7.42 2.82
C GLN A 153 -6.77 8.34 3.73
N ALA A 154 -6.08 9.12 4.58
CA ALA A 154 -6.75 10.15 5.38
C ALA A 154 -7.38 11.26 4.52
N LYS A 155 -6.91 11.43 3.28
CA LYS A 155 -7.40 12.38 2.28
C LYS A 155 -7.64 11.65 0.96
N ILE A 156 -8.87 11.65 0.46
CA ILE A 156 -9.25 11.06 -0.82
C ILE A 156 -9.33 12.20 -1.85
N SER A 157 -8.34 12.23 -2.74
CA SER A 157 -8.27 13.21 -3.85
C SER A 157 -8.70 12.64 -5.20
N SER A 158 -8.72 11.32 -5.34
CA SER A 158 -9.14 10.64 -6.57
C SER A 158 -9.76 9.29 -6.24
N VAL A 159 -10.71 8.91 -7.08
CA VAL A 159 -11.46 7.65 -7.00
C VAL A 159 -11.41 7.02 -8.38
N ASP A 160 -11.13 5.73 -8.38
CA ASP A 160 -10.84 4.86 -9.52
C ASP A 160 -11.93 3.79 -9.73
N THR A 161 -13.01 3.87 -8.94
CA THR A 161 -14.19 3.02 -9.02
C THR A 161 -15.40 3.86 -9.38
N PHE A 162 -16.24 3.35 -10.29
CA PHE A 162 -17.38 4.09 -10.84
C PHE A 162 -18.68 3.29 -10.71
N ALA A 163 -19.81 3.99 -10.68
CA ALA A 163 -21.15 3.43 -10.69
C ALA A 163 -22.14 4.40 -11.34
N ASP A 164 -23.27 3.87 -11.79
CA ASP A 164 -24.40 4.69 -12.22
C ASP A 164 -25.08 5.36 -11.02
N GLN A 165 -25.50 6.60 -11.22
CA GLN A 165 -26.26 7.34 -10.21
C GLN A 165 -27.68 6.75 -10.11
N LYS A 166 -28.09 6.40 -8.88
CA LYS A 166 -29.42 5.95 -8.53
C LYS A 166 -30.24 7.14 -7.98
N PRO A 167 -31.59 7.09 -7.98
CA PRO A 167 -32.42 8.17 -7.44
C PRO A 167 -32.15 8.53 -5.97
N LYS A 168 -31.59 7.59 -5.18
CA LYS A 168 -31.24 7.78 -3.76
C LYS A 168 -29.74 7.96 -3.52
N SER A 169 -28.95 8.21 -4.56
CA SER A 169 -27.50 8.40 -4.40
C SER A 169 -27.19 9.60 -3.54
N VAL A 170 -26.32 9.39 -2.57
CA VAL A 170 -25.73 10.47 -1.79
C VAL A 170 -24.45 10.90 -2.49
N LEU A 171 -24.42 12.13 -2.99
CA LEU A 171 -23.23 12.74 -3.56
C LEU A 171 -22.51 13.58 -2.51
N SER A 172 -21.21 13.34 -2.39
CA SER A 172 -20.25 14.21 -1.73
C SER A 172 -20.33 15.60 -2.35
N LYS A 173 -20.44 16.64 -1.52
CA LYS A 173 -20.29 18.06 -1.87
C LYS A 173 -18.86 18.56 -1.62
N GLY A 174 -17.99 17.69 -1.10
CA GLY A 174 -16.63 18.01 -0.70
C GLY A 174 -16.54 18.45 0.76
N ASN A 175 -15.39 18.15 1.36
CA ASN A 175 -15.02 18.38 2.76
C ASN A 175 -15.75 17.50 3.79
N GLU A 176 -16.49 16.48 3.36
CA GLU A 176 -17.02 15.48 4.28
C GLU A 176 -15.92 14.55 4.81
N VAL A 177 -16.08 14.07 6.04
CA VAL A 177 -15.29 12.96 6.58
C VAL A 177 -16.16 11.72 6.60
N ILE A 178 -15.68 10.63 5.99
CA ILE A 178 -16.38 9.35 5.98
C ILE A 178 -15.70 8.35 6.90
N VAL A 179 -16.51 7.55 7.59
CA VAL A 179 -16.09 6.48 8.51
C VAL A 179 -16.86 5.22 8.17
N PRO A 180 -16.23 4.04 7.99
CA PRO A 180 -16.96 2.79 7.78
C PRO A 180 -17.97 2.54 8.91
N ALA A 181 -19.18 2.16 8.54
CA ALA A 181 -20.20 1.73 9.49
C ALA A 181 -20.14 0.23 9.78
N SER A 182 -19.49 -0.53 8.89
CA SER A 182 -19.45 -1.99 8.87
C SER A 182 -18.02 -2.45 8.53
N GLY A 183 -17.55 -3.53 9.16
CA GLY A 183 -16.22 -4.12 8.97
C GLY A 183 -16.09 -5.42 9.76
N GLU A 184 -14.99 -6.14 9.58
CA GLU A 184 -14.73 -7.41 10.28
C GLU A 184 -13.98 -7.19 11.60
N THR A 185 -13.17 -6.13 11.67
CA THR A 185 -12.36 -5.78 12.85
C THR A 185 -12.65 -4.37 13.38
N PRO A 186 -12.46 -4.11 14.69
CA PRO A 186 -12.55 -2.75 15.26
C PRO A 186 -11.63 -1.75 14.55
N GLU A 187 -10.45 -2.19 14.12
CA GLU A 187 -9.45 -1.38 13.43
C GLU A 187 -9.90 -0.98 12.02
N GLU A 188 -10.69 -1.80 11.34
CA GLU A 188 -11.28 -1.49 10.04
C GLU A 188 -12.36 -0.42 10.14
N ILE A 189 -13.23 -0.50 11.15
CA ILE A 189 -14.32 0.47 11.35
C ILE A 189 -13.82 1.78 11.98
N SER A 190 -12.65 1.77 12.62
CA SER A 190 -12.05 2.95 13.27
C SER A 190 -11.16 3.76 12.32
N ARG A 191 -11.55 3.89 11.05
CA ARG A 191 -10.83 4.65 10.03
C ARG A 191 -11.66 5.82 9.52
N ALA A 192 -11.00 6.95 9.29
CA ALA A 192 -11.64 8.15 8.78
C ALA A 192 -10.91 8.67 7.53
N SER A 193 -11.67 9.12 6.54
CA SER A 193 -11.11 9.69 5.31
C SER A 193 -11.87 10.95 4.93
N ALA A 194 -11.14 12.03 4.66
CA ALA A 194 -11.70 13.26 4.12
C ALA A 194 -11.93 13.13 2.62
N VAL A 195 -13.17 13.35 2.16
CA VAL A 195 -13.55 13.42 0.75
C VAL A 195 -13.54 14.88 0.34
N LEU A 196 -12.59 15.28 -0.51
CA LEU A 196 -12.40 16.70 -0.84
C LEU A 196 -13.05 17.13 -2.15
N LYS A 197 -13.53 16.19 -2.95
CA LYS A 197 -14.13 16.46 -4.26
C LYS A 197 -15.65 16.33 -4.20
N ASP A 198 -16.31 17.24 -4.90
CA ASP A 198 -17.73 17.18 -5.19
C ASP A 198 -18.03 16.09 -6.25
N GLY A 199 -19.27 15.61 -6.27
CA GLY A 199 -19.79 14.68 -7.26
C GLY A 199 -19.41 13.21 -7.06
N ILE A 200 -18.81 12.84 -5.93
CA ILE A 200 -18.47 11.44 -5.61
C ILE A 200 -19.64 10.78 -4.89
N ILE A 201 -20.11 9.63 -5.37
CA ILE A 201 -21.12 8.82 -4.69
C ILE A 201 -20.55 8.23 -3.40
N LEU A 202 -21.29 8.34 -2.31
CA LEU A 202 -20.97 7.75 -1.01
C LEU A 202 -21.87 6.53 -0.76
N GLY A 203 -21.24 5.35 -0.63
CA GLY A 203 -21.89 4.06 -0.44
C GLY A 203 -22.51 3.85 0.95
N GLY A 204 -23.34 2.81 1.08
CA GLY A 204 -24.33 2.67 2.17
C GLY A 204 -23.72 2.47 3.56
N ASP A 205 -22.67 1.65 3.64
CA ASP A 205 -21.97 1.35 4.89
C ASP A 205 -20.95 2.44 5.27
N LEU A 206 -21.25 3.70 4.99
CA LEU A 206 -20.45 4.85 5.39
C LEU A 206 -21.28 5.76 6.30
N ASN A 207 -20.71 6.09 7.45
CA ASN A 207 -21.07 7.28 8.20
C ASN A 207 -20.45 8.49 7.51
N ILE A 208 -21.25 9.50 7.22
CA ILE A 208 -20.82 10.75 6.58
C ILE A 208 -20.93 11.84 7.63
N ILE A 209 -19.81 12.51 7.89
CA ILE A 209 -19.68 13.61 8.83
C ILE A 209 -19.45 14.86 7.99
N THR A 210 -20.45 15.74 7.96
CA THR A 210 -20.40 16.98 7.20
C THR A 210 -20.11 18.12 8.16
N PRO A 211 -19.03 18.89 7.99
CA PRO A 211 -18.76 20.05 8.83
C PRO A 211 -19.93 21.04 8.78
N ASP A 212 -20.28 21.63 9.92
CA ASP A 212 -21.25 22.71 9.94
C ASP A 212 -20.74 23.86 9.08
N LYS A 213 -21.63 24.48 8.29
CA LYS A 213 -21.31 25.70 7.55
C LYS A 213 -21.16 26.85 8.55
N SER A 214 -19.96 27.02 9.10
CA SER A 214 -19.57 28.23 9.85
C SER A 214 -19.52 29.44 8.94
#